data_AF-A0A0C2IJI0-F1
#
_entry.id   AF-A0A0C2IJI0-F1
#
_cell.length_a   1.000
_cell.length_b   1.000
_cell.length_c   1.000
_cell.angle_alpha   90.00
_cell.angle_beta   90.00
_cell.angle_gamma   90.00
#
_symmetry.space_group_name_H-M   'P 1'
#
loop_
_entity.id
_entity.type
_entity.pdbx_description
1 polymer ?
#
loop_
_entity_poly.entity_id
_entity_poly.type
_entity_poly.pdbx_seq_one_letter_code
_entity_poly.pdbx_strand_id
1 'polypeptide(L)'
;MTDYEQANKLLQDAQRIRYRQGAYSWVHICPTILNQMAIDKYTQAGRMYQKCNKMENASFAYLEAAEIAQSCPRNLHKAFQNMFLATFCFMEVVGNIEHVDLICFNKCVLMSIEAGDIEGSAVLADKIVDKLKSLKKGKSSQIINFYKGVIEAYEIHNGEYSTESYIDKYKLELFEYLLMWGDHGQAFDLFDEVNLIFITDRDCYN
;
A
#
# COMPACT_ATOMS: atom_id res chain seq x y z
N MET A 1 -11.81 -32.53 -5.30
CA MET A 1 -11.18 -31.46 -4.50
C MET A 1 -11.60 -30.15 -5.13
N THR A 2 -12.23 -29.27 -4.37
CA THR A 2 -12.70 -27.96 -4.86
C THR A 2 -11.55 -26.95 -4.89
N ASP A 3 -11.70 -25.87 -5.67
CA ASP A 3 -10.71 -24.78 -5.70
C ASP A 3 -10.46 -24.19 -4.30
N TYR A 4 -11.50 -24.12 -3.46
CA TYR A 4 -11.40 -23.66 -2.07
C TYR A 4 -10.58 -24.62 -1.20
N GLU A 5 -10.79 -25.94 -1.32
CA GLU A 5 -9.98 -26.95 -0.60
C GLU A 5 -8.51 -26.91 -1.02
N GLN A 6 -8.25 -26.71 -2.32
CA GLN A 6 -6.89 -26.56 -2.83
C GLN A 6 -6.23 -25.28 -2.32
N ALA A 7 -6.96 -24.16 -2.22
CA ALA A 7 -6.48 -22.93 -1.62
C ALA A 7 -6.08 -23.13 -0.15
N ASN A 8 -6.93 -23.79 0.65
CA ASN A 8 -6.63 -24.11 2.05
C ASN A 8 -5.39 -25.00 2.19
N LYS A 9 -5.21 -25.98 1.30
CA LYS A 9 -4.02 -26.83 1.30
C LYS A 9 -2.75 -26.03 1.01
N LEU A 10 -2.80 -25.11 0.04
CA LEU A 10 -1.67 -24.21 -0.27
C LEU A 10 -1.32 -23.32 0.91
N LEU A 11 -2.32 -22.75 1.59
CA LEU A 11 -2.14 -21.94 2.78
C LEU A 11 -1.46 -22.72 3.90
N GLN A 12 -1.95 -23.93 4.20
CA GLN A 12 -1.36 -24.81 5.22
C GLN A 12 0.08 -25.21 4.89
N ASP A 13 0.37 -25.51 3.62
CA ASP A 13 1.73 -25.80 3.18
C ASP A 13 2.67 -24.60 3.38
N ALA A 14 2.21 -23.38 3.04
CA ALA A 14 2.99 -22.16 3.21
C ALA A 14 3.30 -21.88 4.69
N GLN A 15 2.29 -22.00 5.55
CA GLN A 15 2.44 -21.87 7.01
C GLN A 15 3.41 -22.90 7.58
N ARG A 16 3.33 -24.15 7.10
CA ARG A 16 4.25 -25.22 7.51
C ARG A 16 5.69 -24.89 7.11
N ILE A 17 5.92 -24.31 5.92
CA ILE A 17 7.25 -23.87 5.50
C ILE A 17 7.74 -22.76 6.43
N ARG A 18 6.93 -21.73 6.71
CA ARG A 18 7.26 -20.60 7.61
C ARG A 18 7.63 -21.09 9.02
N TYR A 19 6.80 -21.95 9.62
CA TYR A 19 7.06 -22.52 10.95
C TYR A 19 8.36 -23.34 11.00
N ARG A 20 8.67 -24.08 9.93
CA ARG A 20 9.85 -24.94 9.87
C ARG A 20 11.13 -24.20 9.49
N GLN A 21 11.11 -22.91 9.14
CA GLN A 21 12.34 -22.15 8.88
C GLN A 21 13.32 -22.18 10.07
N GLY A 22 12.80 -22.13 11.31
CA GLY A 22 13.62 -22.31 12.50
C GLY A 22 14.28 -23.69 12.58
N ALA A 23 13.59 -24.74 12.13
CA ALA A 23 14.08 -26.12 12.16
C ALA A 23 15.00 -26.47 10.98
N TYR A 24 14.79 -25.90 9.79
CA TYR A 24 15.63 -26.11 8.60
C TYR A 24 16.92 -25.28 8.59
N SER A 25 17.10 -24.35 9.54
CA SER A 25 18.38 -23.65 9.75
C SER A 25 19.58 -24.61 9.93
N TRP A 26 19.32 -25.85 10.35
CA TRP A 26 20.31 -26.91 10.55
C TRP A 26 20.55 -27.82 9.34
N VAL A 27 19.70 -27.76 8.31
CA VAL A 27 19.70 -28.73 7.19
C VAL A 27 19.83 -27.98 5.86
N HIS A 28 20.99 -27.40 5.57
CA HIS A 28 21.52 -26.89 4.28
C HIS A 28 20.61 -26.20 3.23
N ILE A 29 19.31 -26.05 3.45
CA ILE A 29 18.36 -25.40 2.55
C ILE A 29 18.39 -23.93 2.92
N CYS A 30 18.81 -23.12 1.96
CA CYS A 30 18.93 -21.68 2.12
C CYS A 30 17.56 -21.09 2.56
N PRO A 31 17.48 -20.34 3.67
CA PRO A 31 16.26 -19.68 4.13
C PRO A 31 15.55 -18.88 3.03
N THR A 32 16.33 -18.29 2.11
CA THR A 32 15.85 -17.59 0.91
C THR A 32 14.96 -18.46 0.02
N ILE A 33 15.33 -19.73 -0.21
CA ILE A 33 14.54 -20.66 -1.02
C ILE A 33 13.24 -20.99 -0.31
N LEU A 34 13.28 -21.25 1.01
CA LEU A 34 12.08 -21.53 1.79
C LEU A 34 11.13 -20.34 1.82
N ASN A 35 11.65 -19.13 1.97
CA ASN A 35 10.86 -17.90 1.88
C ASN A 35 10.22 -17.76 0.49
N GLN A 36 10.98 -17.99 -0.59
CA GLN A 36 10.44 -17.91 -1.93
C GLN A 36 9.30 -18.93 -2.16
N MET A 37 9.47 -20.17 -1.71
CA MET A 37 8.43 -21.20 -1.77
C MET A 37 7.18 -20.83 -0.95
N ALA A 38 7.37 -20.24 0.23
CA ALA A 38 6.25 -19.79 1.06
C ALA A 38 5.49 -18.66 0.37
N ILE A 39 6.19 -17.63 -0.13
CA ILE A 39 5.61 -16.53 -0.90
C ILE A 39 4.77 -17.08 -2.07
N ASP A 40 5.34 -17.96 -2.89
CA ASP A 40 4.64 -18.47 -4.08
C ASP A 40 3.37 -19.25 -3.71
N LYS A 41 3.40 -20.03 -2.63
CA LYS A 41 2.22 -20.75 -2.13
C LYS A 41 1.15 -19.81 -1.58
N TYR A 42 1.54 -18.80 -0.80
CA TYR A 42 0.61 -17.78 -0.28
C TYR A 42 -0.04 -16.99 -1.44
N THR A 43 0.75 -16.51 -2.41
CA THR A 43 0.23 -15.82 -3.59
C THR A 43 -0.71 -16.71 -4.39
N GLN A 44 -0.39 -17.99 -4.57
CA GLN A 44 -1.27 -18.94 -5.27
C GLN A 44 -2.57 -19.19 -4.51
N ALA A 45 -2.51 -19.36 -3.19
CA ALA A 45 -3.70 -19.48 -2.34
C ALA A 45 -4.60 -18.23 -2.47
N GLY A 46 -4.01 -17.03 -2.41
CA GLY A 46 -4.72 -15.76 -2.60
C GLY A 46 -5.49 -15.70 -3.92
N ARG A 47 -4.84 -16.08 -5.03
CA ARG A 47 -5.49 -16.13 -6.36
C ARG A 47 -6.66 -17.11 -6.41
N MET A 48 -6.54 -18.25 -5.75
CA MET A 48 -7.62 -19.25 -5.69
C MET A 48 -8.78 -18.75 -4.82
N TYR A 49 -8.51 -18.14 -3.67
CA TYR A 49 -9.54 -17.52 -2.86
C TYR A 49 -10.30 -16.42 -3.60
N GLN A 50 -9.63 -15.58 -4.39
CA GLN A 50 -10.29 -14.61 -5.26
C GLN A 50 -11.25 -15.27 -6.26
N LYS A 51 -10.82 -16.35 -6.93
CA LYS A 51 -11.70 -17.11 -7.84
C LYS A 51 -12.94 -17.68 -7.15
N CYS A 52 -12.81 -18.05 -5.88
CA CYS A 52 -13.91 -18.53 -5.06
C CYS A 52 -14.73 -17.42 -4.38
N ASN A 53 -14.47 -16.14 -4.70
CA ASN A 53 -15.06 -14.97 -4.06
C ASN A 53 -14.88 -14.94 -2.52
N LYS A 54 -13.76 -15.46 -2.04
CA LYS A 54 -13.35 -15.44 -0.62
C LYS A 54 -12.31 -14.34 -0.41
N MET A 55 -12.73 -13.10 -0.63
CA MET A 55 -11.82 -11.94 -0.67
C MET A 55 -11.08 -11.70 0.65
N GLU A 56 -11.70 -11.99 1.79
CA GLU A 56 -11.05 -11.89 3.11
C GLU A 56 -9.87 -12.87 3.22
N ASN A 57 -10.09 -14.16 2.91
CA ASN A 57 -9.03 -15.17 2.87
C ASN A 57 -7.95 -14.82 1.84
N ALA A 58 -8.34 -14.25 0.69
CA ALA A 58 -7.40 -13.80 -0.31
C ALA A 58 -6.49 -12.69 0.23
N SER A 59 -7.10 -11.70 0.89
CA SER A 59 -6.38 -10.59 1.52
C SER A 59 -5.35 -11.09 2.52
N PHE A 60 -5.75 -11.96 3.45
CA PHE A 60 -4.83 -12.55 4.43
C PHE A 60 -3.67 -13.31 3.78
N ALA A 61 -3.94 -14.13 2.77
CA ALA A 61 -2.89 -14.87 2.08
C ALA A 61 -1.89 -13.93 1.38
N TYR A 62 -2.37 -12.84 0.78
CA TYR A 62 -1.50 -11.86 0.14
C TYR A 62 -0.69 -11.02 1.16
N LEU A 63 -1.25 -10.66 2.32
CA LEU A 63 -0.51 -9.97 3.38
C LEU A 63 0.67 -10.82 3.87
N GLU A 64 0.43 -12.10 4.13
CA GLU A 64 1.47 -13.04 4.54
C GLU A 64 2.60 -13.16 3.50
N ALA A 65 2.24 -13.21 2.20
CA ALA A 65 3.23 -13.19 1.12
C ALA A 65 4.04 -11.88 1.10
N ALA A 66 3.38 -10.74 1.32
CA ALA A 66 4.01 -9.42 1.33
C ALA A 66 5.03 -9.28 2.47
N GLU A 67 4.67 -9.68 3.69
CA GLU A 67 5.54 -9.63 4.87
C GLU A 67 6.83 -10.45 4.68
N ILE A 68 6.71 -11.65 4.11
CA ILE A 68 7.86 -12.52 3.87
C ILE A 68 8.75 -11.91 2.78
N ALA A 69 8.15 -11.40 1.69
CA ALA A 69 8.89 -10.74 0.62
C ALA A 69 9.58 -9.44 1.07
N GLN A 70 9.02 -8.73 2.05
CA GLN A 70 9.66 -7.55 2.62
C GLN A 70 10.88 -7.92 3.47
N SER A 71 10.79 -9.00 4.24
CA SER A 71 11.78 -9.34 5.27
C SER A 71 12.96 -10.17 4.75
N CYS A 72 12.74 -11.22 3.94
CA CYS A 72 13.84 -12.08 3.49
C CYS A 72 13.42 -13.04 2.35
N PRO A 73 14.04 -13.04 1.16
CA PRO A 73 14.92 -12.00 0.64
C PRO A 73 14.15 -10.68 0.53
N ARG A 74 14.78 -9.53 0.82
CA ARG A 74 14.15 -8.21 0.63
C ARG A 74 13.87 -8.01 -0.86
N ASN A 75 12.62 -8.27 -1.25
CA ASN A 75 12.09 -8.10 -2.60
C ASN A 75 10.89 -7.16 -2.51
N LEU A 76 11.19 -5.86 -2.48
CA LEU A 76 10.19 -4.80 -2.29
C LEU A 76 9.15 -4.80 -3.41
N HIS A 77 9.55 -5.11 -4.65
CA HIS A 77 8.62 -5.22 -5.76
C HIS A 77 7.57 -6.33 -5.54
N LYS A 78 8.02 -7.53 -5.13
CA LYS A 78 7.09 -8.65 -4.85
C LYS A 78 6.27 -8.40 -3.58
N ALA A 79 6.85 -7.72 -2.59
CA ALA A 79 6.13 -7.30 -1.39
C ALA A 79 5.00 -6.33 -1.74
N PHE A 80 5.31 -5.28 -2.53
CA PHE A 80 4.34 -4.32 -3.04
C PHE A 80 3.22 -5.00 -3.83
N GLN A 81 3.54 -5.85 -4.81
CA GLN A 81 2.53 -6.55 -5.61
C GLN A 81 1.53 -7.34 -4.75
N ASN A 82 2.03 -8.08 -3.76
CA ASN A 82 1.16 -8.84 -2.87
C ASN A 82 0.39 -7.92 -1.93
N MET A 83 1.02 -6.88 -1.39
CA MET A 83 0.35 -5.91 -0.53
C MET A 83 -0.81 -5.20 -1.28
N PHE A 84 -0.57 -4.77 -2.52
CA PHE A 84 -1.59 -4.19 -3.40
C PHE A 84 -2.77 -5.14 -3.61
N LEU A 85 -2.50 -6.41 -3.92
CA LEU A 85 -3.54 -7.42 -4.07
C LEU A 85 -4.32 -7.63 -2.77
N ALA A 86 -3.63 -7.65 -1.62
CA ALA A 86 -4.26 -7.77 -0.33
C ALA A 86 -5.22 -6.62 -0.06
N THR A 87 -4.77 -5.39 -0.28
CA THR A 87 -5.60 -4.22 0.00
C THR A 87 -6.76 -4.10 -0.97
N PHE A 88 -6.57 -4.48 -2.24
CA PHE A 88 -7.67 -4.60 -3.20
C PHE A 88 -8.74 -5.60 -2.72
N CYS A 89 -8.33 -6.79 -2.30
CA CYS A 89 -9.26 -7.80 -1.78
C CYS A 89 -9.98 -7.29 -0.52
N PHE A 90 -9.28 -6.57 0.35
CA PHE A 90 -9.86 -6.02 1.57
C PHE A 90 -10.94 -4.96 1.27
N MET A 91 -10.70 -4.08 0.30
CA MET A 91 -11.69 -3.08 -0.13
C MET A 91 -12.98 -3.72 -0.66
N GLU A 92 -12.86 -4.83 -1.41
CA GLU A 92 -14.01 -5.58 -1.96
C GLU A 92 -14.86 -6.24 -0.86
N VAL A 93 -14.23 -6.71 0.25
CA VAL A 93 -14.97 -7.32 1.38
C VAL A 93 -15.76 -6.28 2.15
N VAL A 94 -15.10 -5.19 2.53
CA VAL A 94 -15.66 -4.24 3.49
C VAL A 94 -16.69 -3.33 2.82
N GLY A 95 -16.58 -3.10 1.50
CA GLY A 95 -17.50 -2.25 0.74
C GLY A 95 -17.54 -0.78 1.19
N ASN A 96 -16.84 -0.44 2.26
CA ASN A 96 -16.91 0.83 2.98
C ASN A 96 -15.52 1.14 3.57
N ILE A 97 -14.88 2.23 3.13
CA ILE A 97 -13.53 2.60 3.60
C ILE A 97 -13.48 2.89 5.11
N GLU A 98 -14.62 3.03 5.79
CA GLU A 98 -14.66 3.23 7.26
C GLU A 98 -13.91 2.16 8.07
N HIS A 99 -13.74 0.94 7.55
CA HIS A 99 -12.91 -0.09 8.18
C HIS A 99 -11.66 -0.43 7.37
N VAL A 100 -11.41 0.28 6.27
CA VAL A 100 -10.18 0.11 5.51
C VAL A 100 -9.06 0.81 6.26
N ASP A 101 -8.08 0.01 6.68
CA ASP A 101 -6.91 0.53 7.36
C ASP A 101 -6.07 1.36 6.37
N LEU A 102 -6.32 2.67 6.35
CA LEU A 102 -5.56 3.62 5.51
C LEU A 102 -4.06 3.59 5.82
N ILE A 103 -3.66 3.08 6.99
CA ILE A 103 -2.26 2.84 7.34
C ILE A 103 -1.65 1.77 6.43
N CYS A 104 -2.39 0.70 6.10
CA CYS A 104 -1.93 -0.31 5.15
C CYS A 104 -1.72 0.28 3.75
N PHE A 105 -2.55 1.23 3.31
CA PHE A 105 -2.33 1.92 2.03
C PHE A 105 -1.10 2.80 2.03
N ASN A 106 -0.88 3.59 3.08
CA ASN A 106 0.33 4.39 3.20
C ASN A 106 1.58 3.52 3.11
N LYS A 107 1.56 2.35 3.76
CA LYS A 107 2.64 1.35 3.62
C LYS A 107 2.79 0.84 2.19
N CYS A 108 1.70 0.58 1.47
CA CYS A 108 1.77 0.17 0.06
C CYS A 108 2.42 1.25 -0.81
N VAL A 109 2.00 2.51 -0.65
CA VAL A 109 2.52 3.65 -1.41
C VAL A 109 4.02 3.78 -1.13
N LEU A 110 4.42 3.79 0.14
CA LEU A 110 5.83 3.85 0.53
C LEU A 110 6.65 2.71 -0.09
N MET A 111 6.17 1.47 0.02
CA MET A 111 6.88 0.30 -0.52
C MET A 111 6.98 0.32 -2.05
N SER A 112 5.98 0.87 -2.73
CA SER A 112 5.99 1.06 -4.19
C SER A 112 7.06 2.07 -4.60
N ILE A 113 7.15 3.19 -3.89
CA ILE A 113 8.16 4.23 -4.11
C ILE A 113 9.56 3.68 -3.83
N GLU A 114 9.76 2.98 -2.70
CA GLU A 114 11.04 2.33 -2.38
C GLU A 114 11.45 1.27 -3.42
N ALA A 115 10.47 0.66 -4.09
CA ALA A 115 10.71 -0.29 -5.19
C ALA A 115 10.98 0.40 -6.54
N GLY A 116 10.91 1.73 -6.61
CA GLY A 116 11.07 2.54 -7.82
C GLY A 116 9.83 2.61 -8.72
N ASP A 117 8.68 2.11 -8.26
CA ASP A 117 7.42 2.14 -9.01
C ASP A 117 6.56 3.35 -8.58
N ILE A 118 7.01 4.53 -9.00
CA ILE A 118 6.39 5.84 -8.68
C ILE A 118 5.03 5.99 -9.39
N GLU A 119 4.93 5.54 -10.62
CA GLU A 119 3.68 5.62 -11.38
C GLU A 119 2.64 4.66 -10.79
N GLY A 120 3.04 3.44 -10.43
CA GLY A 120 2.19 2.47 -9.74
C GLY A 120 1.73 2.96 -8.37
N SER A 121 2.60 3.65 -7.62
CA SER A 121 2.24 4.24 -6.33
C SER A 121 1.20 5.35 -6.48
N ALA A 122 1.33 6.19 -7.51
CA ALA A 122 0.38 7.26 -7.80
C ALA A 122 -0.98 6.71 -8.21
N VAL A 123 -1.01 5.71 -9.10
CA VAL A 123 -2.26 5.05 -9.52
C VAL A 123 -2.98 4.41 -8.33
N LEU A 124 -2.23 3.81 -7.39
CA LEU A 124 -2.83 3.27 -6.17
C LEU A 124 -3.41 4.39 -5.30
N ALA A 125 -2.63 5.42 -4.98
CA ALA A 125 -3.07 6.53 -4.15
C ALA A 125 -4.31 7.22 -4.75
N ASP A 126 -4.33 7.43 -6.07
CA ASP A 126 -5.46 8.03 -6.79
C ASP A 126 -6.76 7.22 -6.65
N LYS A 127 -6.68 5.90 -6.78
CA LYS A 127 -7.86 5.02 -6.58
C LYS A 127 -8.44 5.16 -5.18
N ILE A 128 -7.57 5.32 -4.18
CA ILE A 128 -8.01 5.51 -2.78
C ILE A 128 -8.61 6.90 -2.61
N VAL A 129 -7.99 7.94 -3.15
CA VAL A 129 -8.52 9.31 -3.16
C VAL A 129 -9.90 9.37 -3.81
N ASP A 130 -10.09 8.78 -5.00
CA ASP A 130 -11.38 8.75 -5.69
C ASP A 130 -12.46 8.06 -4.85
N LYS A 131 -12.09 6.94 -4.21
CA LYS A 131 -13.00 6.21 -3.34
C LYS A 131 -13.31 7.01 -2.07
N LEU A 132 -12.33 7.70 -1.49
CA LEU A 132 -12.53 8.60 -0.35
C LEU A 132 -13.45 9.77 -0.68
N LYS A 133 -13.27 10.42 -1.85
CA LYS A 133 -14.15 11.49 -2.34
C LYS A 133 -15.60 11.02 -2.53
N SER A 134 -15.78 9.77 -2.99
CA SER A 134 -17.12 9.19 -3.15
C SER A 134 -17.87 9.00 -1.82
N LEU A 135 -17.12 8.86 -0.73
CA LEU A 135 -17.63 8.71 0.63
C LEU A 135 -17.84 10.10 1.21
N LYS A 136 -18.97 10.75 0.89
CA LYS A 136 -19.40 12.00 1.53
C LYS A 136 -19.55 11.80 3.05
N LYS A 137 -18.48 11.96 3.82
CA LYS A 137 -18.45 11.74 5.27
C LYS A 137 -17.62 12.78 5.98
N GLY A 138 -18.05 13.06 7.22
CA GLY A 138 -17.46 13.95 8.24
C GLY A 138 -15.95 14.07 8.22
N LYS A 139 -15.42 15.17 8.75
CA LYS A 139 -13.98 15.35 9.03
C LYS A 139 -13.42 14.07 9.68
N SER A 140 -12.52 13.39 8.97
CA SER A 140 -11.89 12.16 9.43
C SER A 140 -10.39 12.39 9.58
N SER A 141 -9.89 12.23 10.82
CA SER A 141 -8.46 12.25 11.08
C SER A 141 -7.73 11.14 10.32
N GLN A 142 -8.38 10.02 10.04
CA GLN A 142 -7.81 8.93 9.25
C GLN A 142 -7.55 9.36 7.80
N ILE A 143 -8.47 10.11 7.19
CA ILE A 143 -8.31 10.63 5.83
C ILE A 143 -7.19 11.67 5.77
N ILE A 144 -7.13 12.56 6.77
CA ILE A 144 -6.04 13.55 6.87
C ILE A 144 -4.69 12.82 7.01
N ASN A 145 -4.61 11.81 7.88
CA ASN A 145 -3.39 11.03 8.09
C ASN A 145 -3.00 10.19 6.86
N PHE A 146 -3.98 9.74 6.07
CA PHE A 146 -3.73 9.12 4.78
C PHE A 146 -2.98 10.09 3.86
N TYR A 147 -3.55 11.26 3.57
CA TYR A 147 -2.90 12.25 2.71
C TYR A 147 -1.51 12.64 3.21
N LYS A 148 -1.37 12.93 4.51
CA LYS A 148 -0.07 13.26 5.11
C LYS A 148 0.96 12.14 4.92
N GLY A 149 0.57 10.87 5.11
CA GLY A 149 1.48 9.75 4.91
C GLY A 149 1.83 9.50 3.44
N VAL A 150 0.93 9.78 2.50
CA VAL A 150 1.24 9.73 1.06
C VAL A 150 2.23 10.83 0.69
N ILE A 151 2.00 12.07 1.14
CA ILE A 151 2.88 13.23 0.92
C ILE A 151 4.28 12.93 1.48
N GLU A 152 4.37 12.53 2.75
CA GLU A 152 5.63 12.20 3.42
C GLU A 152 6.40 11.09 2.67
N ALA A 153 5.70 10.06 2.17
CA ALA A 153 6.33 8.99 1.41
C ALA A 153 7.00 9.49 0.12
N TYR A 154 6.38 10.43 -0.59
CA TYR A 154 6.99 11.05 -1.78
C TYR A 154 8.09 12.05 -1.43
N GLU A 155 7.93 12.84 -0.37
CA GLU A 155 8.93 13.82 0.09
C GLU A 155 10.25 13.17 0.48
N ILE A 156 10.19 12.04 1.22
CA ILE A 156 11.38 11.26 1.59
C ILE A 156 12.20 10.83 0.37
N HIS A 157 11.56 10.65 -0.79
CA HIS A 157 12.18 10.11 -2.00
C HIS A 157 12.30 11.13 -3.14
N ASN A 158 11.99 12.42 -2.92
CA ASN A 158 12.06 13.45 -3.96
C ASN A 158 13.48 13.72 -4.49
N GLY A 159 14.52 13.31 -3.73
CA GLY A 159 15.91 13.37 -4.19
C GLY A 159 16.33 12.21 -5.08
N GLU A 160 15.60 11.08 -5.02
CA GLU A 160 15.90 9.86 -5.79
C GLU A 160 15.04 9.77 -7.06
N TYR A 161 13.82 10.32 -7.01
CA TYR A 161 12.87 10.33 -8.12
C TYR A 161 12.20 11.71 -8.23
N SER A 162 11.75 12.08 -9.43
CA SER A 162 10.98 13.31 -9.65
C SER A 162 9.57 13.16 -9.08
N THR A 163 9.38 13.44 -7.78
CA THR A 163 8.09 13.23 -7.09
C THR A 163 7.33 14.52 -6.76
N GLU A 164 7.94 15.69 -6.94
CA GLU A 164 7.35 17.04 -6.75
C GLU A 164 5.90 17.15 -7.24
N SER A 165 5.63 16.79 -8.49
CA SER A 165 4.28 16.88 -9.06
C SER A 165 3.23 16.04 -8.31
N TYR A 166 3.63 14.91 -7.72
CA TYR A 166 2.74 14.09 -6.89
C TYR A 166 2.57 14.68 -5.50
N ILE A 167 3.63 15.24 -4.91
CA ILE A 167 3.58 15.94 -3.62
C ILE A 167 2.57 17.10 -3.71
N ASP A 168 2.72 17.97 -4.71
CA ASP A 168 1.85 19.11 -4.92
C ASP A 168 0.41 18.69 -5.16
N LYS A 169 0.20 17.66 -5.98
CA LYS A 169 -1.13 17.07 -6.22
C LYS A 169 -1.79 16.66 -4.90
N TYR A 170 -1.13 15.86 -4.07
CA TYR A 170 -1.75 15.36 -2.84
C TYR A 170 -1.86 16.45 -1.75
N LYS A 171 -1.00 17.48 -1.76
CA LYS A 171 -1.18 18.69 -0.93
C LYS A 171 -2.43 19.46 -1.34
N LEU A 172 -2.66 19.67 -2.64
CA LEU A 172 -3.88 20.33 -3.15
C LEU A 172 -5.15 19.52 -2.82
N GLU A 173 -5.11 18.20 -2.97
CA GLU A 173 -6.22 17.31 -2.60
C GLU A 173 -6.57 17.39 -1.10
N LEU A 174 -5.54 17.42 -0.23
CA LEU A 174 -5.73 17.60 1.20
C LEU A 174 -6.26 19.00 1.53
N PHE A 175 -5.77 20.04 0.85
CA PHE A 175 -6.27 21.41 0.98
C PHE A 175 -7.77 21.50 0.67
N GLU A 176 -8.21 20.96 -0.47
CA GLU A 176 -9.62 20.93 -0.85
C GLU A 176 -10.47 20.20 0.19
N TYR A 177 -9.99 19.05 0.68
CA TYR A 177 -10.67 18.30 1.73
C TYR A 177 -10.80 19.13 3.03
N LEU A 178 -9.74 19.80 3.48
CA LEU A 178 -9.76 20.64 4.68
C LEU A 178 -10.73 21.83 4.54
N LEU A 179 -10.77 22.47 3.37
CA LEU A 179 -11.72 23.54 3.07
C LEU A 179 -13.17 23.07 3.12
N MET A 180 -13.49 21.91 2.55
CA MET A 180 -14.83 21.31 2.62
C MET A 180 -15.31 21.14 4.07
N TRP A 181 -14.39 20.96 5.01
CA TRP A 181 -14.69 20.77 6.43
C TRP A 181 -14.54 22.02 7.29
N GLY A 182 -14.24 23.18 6.69
CA GLY A 182 -14.09 24.45 7.40
C GLY A 182 -12.84 24.55 8.27
N ASP A 183 -11.86 23.65 8.10
CA ASP A 183 -10.55 23.75 8.76
C ASP A 183 -9.64 24.70 7.98
N HIS A 184 -10.06 25.96 7.91
CA HIS A 184 -9.41 26.97 7.09
C HIS A 184 -7.96 27.24 7.52
N GLY A 185 -7.65 27.14 8.82
CA GLY A 185 -6.29 27.35 9.32
C GLY A 185 -5.29 26.37 8.71
N GLN A 186 -5.53 25.06 8.89
CA GLN A 186 -4.65 24.04 8.30
C GLN A 186 -4.67 24.05 6.78
N ALA A 187 -5.80 24.42 6.15
CA ALA A 187 -5.87 24.56 4.71
C ALA A 187 -4.95 25.69 4.21
N PHE A 188 -4.99 26.87 4.84
CA PHE A 188 -4.14 27.99 4.44
C PHE A 188 -2.65 27.70 4.69
N ASP A 189 -2.29 27.08 5.81
CA ASP A 189 -0.91 26.66 6.08
C ASP A 189 -0.37 25.76 4.94
N LEU A 190 -1.19 24.82 4.46
CA LEU A 190 -0.83 23.91 3.38
C LEU A 190 -0.78 24.60 2.00
N PHE A 191 -1.65 25.59 1.76
CA PHE A 191 -1.67 26.37 0.53
C PHE A 191 -0.45 27.28 0.39
N ASP A 192 -0.02 27.89 1.50
CA ASP A 192 1.18 28.72 1.52
C ASP A 192 2.42 27.89 1.22
N GLU A 193 2.50 26.66 1.74
CA GLU A 193 3.58 25.71 1.44
C GLU A 193 3.69 25.39 -0.05
N VAL A 194 2.55 25.15 -0.72
CA VAL A 194 2.50 24.88 -2.17
C VAL A 194 2.89 26.12 -2.98
N ASN A 195 2.37 27.31 -2.63
CA ASN A 195 2.65 28.54 -3.38
C ASN A 195 4.08 29.06 -3.25
N LEU A 196 4.72 28.85 -2.10
CA LEU A 196 6.11 29.25 -1.89
C LEU A 196 7.03 28.57 -2.91
N ILE A 197 6.75 27.32 -3.29
CA ILE A 197 7.51 26.56 -4.30
C ILE A 197 7.35 27.18 -5.70
N PHE A 198 6.13 27.54 -6.10
CA PHE A 198 5.85 28.18 -7.40
C PHE A 198 6.47 29.56 -7.58
N ILE A 199 6.72 30.29 -6.48
CA ILE A 199 7.37 31.61 -6.53
C ILE A 199 8.89 31.44 -6.67
N THR A 200 9.50 30.49 -5.95
CA THR A 200 10.95 30.26 -6.00
C THR A 200 11.46 29.73 -7.34
N ASP A 201 10.66 28.94 -8.08
CA ASP A 201 11.04 28.46 -9.41
C ASP A 201 11.02 29.55 -10.49
N ARG A 202 10.22 30.61 -10.31
CA ARG A 202 10.22 31.76 -11.24
C ARG A 202 11.44 32.66 -11.08
N ASP A 203 11.99 32.73 -9.87
CA ASP A 203 13.14 33.58 -9.58
C ASP A 203 14.48 32.94 -9.99
N CYS A 204 14.50 31.66 -10.36
CA CYS A 204 15.69 31.00 -10.93
C CYS A 204 15.85 31.22 -12.46
N TYR A 205 14.89 31.88 -13.11
CA TYR A 205 14.91 32.17 -14.56
C TYR A 205 14.95 33.66 -14.92
N ASN A 206 15.27 34.53 -13.95
CA ASN A 206 15.47 35.98 -14.17
C ASN A 206 16.94 36.39 -14.00
#